data_AF-A0A0A0NH66-F1
#
_entry.id   AF-A0A0A0NH66-F1
#
_cell.length_a   1.000
_cell.length_b   1.000
_cell.length_c   1.000
_cell.angle_alpha   90.00
_cell.angle_beta   90.00
_cell.angle_gamma   90.00
#
_symmetry.space_group_name_H-M   'P 1'
#
loop_
_entity.id
_entity.type
_entity.pdbx_description
1 polymer ?
#
loop_
_entity_poly.entity_id
_entity_poly.type
_entity_poly.pdbx_seq_one_letter_code
_entity_poly.pdbx_strand_id
1 'polypeptide(L)' 'MTTKGIFQGLPWWVTWIAIPVLVLAVFGGLIMSVIGFVVSLVFKALLLVVLIAGLIYVVRKFTS' A
#
# COMPACT_ATOMS: atom_id res chain seq x y z
N MET A 1 -1.58 -5.93 42.92
CA MET A 1 -1.63 -6.83 41.74
C MET A 1 -3.00 -6.74 41.06
N THR A 2 -3.35 -5.62 40.41
CA THR A 2 -4.68 -5.49 39.79
C THR A 2 -4.63 -4.73 38.48
N THR A 3 -3.77 -5.18 37.57
CA THR A 3 -3.93 -4.87 36.14
C THR A 3 -4.71 -6.03 35.53
N LYS A 4 -6.01 -6.11 35.81
CA LYS A 4 -6.87 -6.92 34.94
C LYS A 4 -6.87 -6.18 33.61
N GLY A 5 -6.05 -6.64 32.68
CA GLY A 5 -5.81 -5.98 31.40
C GLY A 5 -7.15 -5.63 30.75
N ILE A 6 -7.21 -4.52 30.03
CA ILE A 6 -8.42 -3.98 29.38
C ILE A 6 -9.10 -5.02 28.47
N PHE A 7 -8.36 -6.06 28.09
CA PHE A 7 -8.81 -7.18 27.26
C PHE A 7 -9.16 -8.45 28.05
N GLN A 8 -9.01 -8.48 29.39
CA GLN A 8 -9.35 -9.64 30.22
C GLN A 8 -10.86 -9.74 30.40
N GLY A 9 -11.43 -10.88 30.00
CA GLY A 9 -12.86 -11.15 30.06
C GLY A 9 -13.64 -10.75 28.79
N LEU A 10 -12.97 -10.21 27.76
CA LEU A 10 -13.59 -9.98 26.47
C LEU A 10 -13.75 -11.32 25.70
N PRO A 11 -14.86 -11.51 24.96
CA PRO A 11 -15.01 -12.67 24.09
C PRO A 11 -13.89 -12.72 23.05
N TRP A 12 -13.38 -13.92 22.75
CA TRP A 12 -12.29 -14.11 21.79
C TRP A 12 -12.58 -13.49 20.42
N TRP A 13 -13.83 -13.55 19.94
CA TRP A 13 -14.22 -12.94 18.67
C TRP A 13 -13.97 -11.42 18.64
N VAL A 14 -14.11 -10.73 19.79
CA VAL A 14 -13.92 -9.27 19.87
C VAL A 14 -12.47 -8.90 19.58
N THR A 15 -11.53 -9.63 20.18
CA THR A 15 -10.09 -9.37 20.02
C THR A 15 -9.57 -9.77 18.64
N TRP A 16 -10.16 -10.80 18.02
CA TRP A 16 -9.67 -11.35 16.76
C TRP A 16 -10.40 -10.86 15.51
N ILE A 17 -11.64 -10.38 15.62
CA ILE A 17 -12.46 -10.00 14.45
C ILE A 17 -12.98 -8.57 14.57
N ALA A 18 -13.69 -8.20 15.65
CA ALA A 18 -14.21 -6.82 15.76
C ALA A 18 -13.11 -5.78 15.71
N ILE A 19 -12.06 -5.93 16.54
CA ILE A 19 -10.98 -4.94 16.61
C ILE A 19 -10.29 -4.80 15.24
N PRO A 20 -9.85 -5.89 14.57
CA PRO A 20 -9.28 -5.80 13.22
C PRO A 20 -10.22 -5.18 12.19
N VAL A 21 -11.49 -5.57 12.16
CA VAL A 21 -12.48 -4.99 11.22
C VAL A 21 -12.66 -3.50 11.49
N LEU A 22 -12.68 -3.07 12.75
CA LEU A 22 -12.81 -1.67 13.12
C LEU A 22 -11.58 -0.85 12.71
N VAL A 23 -10.38 -1.43 12.88
CA VAL A 23 -9.14 -0.83 12.37
C VAL A 23 -9.20 -0.68 10.85
N LEU A 24 -9.64 -1.71 10.12
CA LEU A 24 -9.79 -1.64 8.67
C LEU A 24 -10.91 -0.67 8.24
N ALA A 25 -12.00 -0.55 8.99
CA ALA A 25 -13.06 0.40 8.68
C ALA A 25 -12.58 1.86 8.84
N VAL A 26 -11.80 2.14 9.89
CA VAL A 26 -11.31 3.50 10.19
C VAL A 26 -10.09 3.86 9.34
N PHE A 27 -9.14 2.94 9.19
CA PHE A 27 -7.86 3.19 8.50
C PHE A 27 -7.77 2.58 7.11
N GLY A 28 -8.74 1.77 6.66
CA GLY A 28 -8.69 1.09 5.37
C GLY A 28 -8.53 2.06 4.20
N GLY A 29 -9.17 3.23 4.26
CA GLY A 29 -8.97 4.28 3.27
C GLY A 29 -7.52 4.77 3.20
N LEU A 30 -6.89 5.02 4.35
CA LEU A 30 -5.47 5.41 4.42
C LEU A 30 -4.57 4.29 3.90
N ILE A 31 -4.82 3.04 4.30
CA ILE A 31 -4.05 1.87 3.86
C ILE A 31 -4.13 1.73 2.33
N MET A 32 -5.34 1.78 1.77
CA MET A 32 -5.55 1.70 0.32
C MET A 32 -4.92 2.88 -0.42
N SER A 33 -4.95 4.09 0.15
CA SER A 33 -4.27 5.26 -0.43
C SER A 33 -2.76 5.06 -0.50
N VAL A 34 -2.14 4.56 0.57
CA VAL A 34 -0.69 4.32 0.60
C VAL A 34 -0.31 3.23 -0.40
N ILE A 35 -1.06 2.12 -0.43
CA ILE A 35 -0.83 1.03 -1.40
C ILE A 35 -0.98 1.56 -2.83
N GLY A 36 -2.06 2.28 -3.13
CA GLY A 36 -2.30 2.87 -4.44
C GLY A 36 -1.21 3.85 -4.86
N PHE A 37 -0.71 4.66 -3.93
CA PHE A 37 0.40 5.57 -4.16
C PHE A 37 1.68 4.82 -4.54
N VAL A 38 2.06 3.78 -3.78
CA VAL A 38 3.26 2.96 -4.06
C VAL A 38 3.16 2.29 -5.42
N VAL A 39 2.01 1.66 -5.73
CA VAL A 39 1.79 1.00 -7.03
C VAL A 39 1.86 2.00 -8.17
N SER A 40 1.23 3.17 -8.02
CA SER A 40 1.27 4.25 -9.02
C SER A 40 2.70 4.76 -9.24
N LEU A 41 3.47 4.92 -8.18
CA LEU A 41 4.86 5.37 -8.26
C LEU A 41 5.73 4.36 -9.03
N VAL A 42 5.60 3.07 -8.72
CA VAL A 42 6.31 1.98 -9.43
C VAL A 42 5.92 1.98 -10.91
N PHE A 43 4.63 2.10 -11.23
CA PHE A 43 4.17 2.15 -12.62
C PHE A 43 4.75 3.35 -13.38
N LYS A 44 4.76 4.53 -12.77
CA LYS A 44 5.39 5.73 -13.36
C LYS A 44 6.88 5.54 -13.60
N ALA A 45 7.58 4.90 -12.68
CA ALA A 45 9.00 4.59 -12.84
C ALA A 45 9.23 3.67 -14.06
N LEU A 46 8.43 2.60 -14.20
CA LEU A 46 8.49 1.71 -15.35
C LEU A 46 8.18 2.44 -16.68
N LEU A 47 7.14 3.28 -16.69
CA LEU A 47 6.80 4.10 -17.86
C LEU A 47 7.95 5.02 -18.26
N LEU A 48 8.59 5.67 -17.29
CA LEU A 48 9.73 6.55 -17.54
C LEU A 48 10.88 5.77 -18.18
N VAL A 49 11.20 4.58 -17.69
CA VAL A 49 12.22 3.70 -18.28
C VAL A 49 11.88 3.37 -19.75
N VAL A 50 10.62 3.02 -20.04
CA VAL A 50 10.16 2.73 -21.40
C VAL A 50 10.30 3.95 -22.31
N LEU A 51 9.92 5.14 -21.83
CA LEU A 51 10.04 6.38 -22.59
C LEU A 51 11.50 6.72 -22.91
N ILE A 52 12.41 6.59 -21.94
CA ILE A 52 13.83 6.81 -22.15
C ILE A 52 14.37 5.81 -23.18
N ALA A 53 14.06 4.53 -23.04
CA ALA A 53 14.51 3.50 -23.97
C ALA A 53 14.00 3.78 -25.40
N GLY A 54 12.73 4.15 -25.54
CA GLY A 54 12.14 4.54 -26.82
C GLY A 54 12.83 5.76 -27.43
N LEU A 55 13.11 6.79 -26.63
CA LEU A 55 13.82 7.98 -27.10
C LEU A 55 15.24 7.65 -27.57
N ILE A 56 15.99 6.85 -26.79
CA ILE A 56 17.34 6.39 -27.18
C ILE A 56 17.29 5.63 -28.50
N TYR A 57 16.32 4.72 -28.65
CA TYR A 57 16.14 3.96 -29.88
C TYR A 57 15.88 4.86 -31.09
N VAL A 58 14.97 5.83 -30.96
CA VAL A 58 14.65 6.80 -32.01
C VAL A 58 15.88 7.61 -32.41
N VAL A 59 16.60 8.20 -31.45
CA VAL A 59 17.81 8.99 -31.73
C VAL A 59 18.86 8.14 -32.45
N ARG A 60 19.14 6.93 -31.95
CA ARG A 60 20.10 6.04 -32.60
C ARG A 60 19.69 5.66 -34.01
N LYS A 61 18.39 5.45 -34.25
CA LYS A 61 17.86 5.06 -35.56
C LYS A 61 18.04 6.14 -36.63
N PHE A 62 18.04 7.42 -36.25
CA PHE A 62 18.10 8.55 -37.18
C PHE A 62 19.47 9.23 -37.26
N THR A 63 20.30 9.12 -36.21
CA THR A 63 21.64 9.72 -36.19
C THR A 63 22.74 8.74 -36.60
N SER A 64 22.59 7.44 -36.31
CA SER A 64 23.52 6.39 -36.76
C SER A 64 23.06 5.73 -38.04
#